data_AF-A0A7C3WPH7-F1
#
_entry.id   AF-A0A7C3WPH7-F1
#
_cell.length_a   1.000
_cell.length_b   1.000
_cell.length_c   1.000
_cell.angle_alpha   90.00
_cell.angle_beta   90.00
_cell.angle_gamma   90.00
#
_symmetry.space_group_name_H-M   'P 1'
#
loop_
_entity.id
_entity.type
_entity.pdbx_description
1 polymer ?
#
loop_
_entity_poly.entity_id
_entity_poly.type
_entity_poly.pdbx_seq_one_letter_code
_entity_poly.pdbx_strand_id
1 'polypeptide(L)' 'MSEKEKIFEEISEAIQSFEEEKVLNAVKKALSLGVDPSEIIEKGIAKGLRIVG' A
#
# COMPACT_ATOMS: atom_id res chain seq x y z
N MET A 1 -8.43 11.91 7.41
CA MET A 1 -7.95 10.92 6.43
C MET A 1 -9.10 10.39 5.61
N SER A 2 -9.00 10.52 4.29
CA SER A 2 -9.89 9.86 3.34
C SER A 2 -9.68 8.34 3.36
N GLU A 3 -10.67 7.59 2.88
CA GLU A 3 -10.56 6.13 2.74
C GLU A 3 -9.38 5.72 1.86
N LYS A 4 -9.09 6.54 0.84
CA LYS A 4 -7.96 6.36 -0.08
C LYS A 4 -6.59 6.60 0.59
N GLU A 5 -6.51 7.53 1.55
CA GLU A 5 -5.27 7.73 2.32
C GLU A 5 -4.99 6.56 3.26
N LYS A 6 -6.05 6.01 3.89
CA LYS A 6 -5.92 4.86 4.80
C LYS A 6 -5.39 3.62 4.09
N ILE A 7 -5.85 3.35 2.86
CA ILE A 7 -5.38 2.18 2.12
C ILE A 7 -3.91 2.32 1.70
N PHE A 8 -3.42 3.53 1.42
CA PHE A 8 -2.00 3.77 1.15
C PHE A 8 -1.14 3.56 2.39
N GLU A 9 -1.61 3.95 3.57
CA GLU A 9 -0.92 3.66 4.82
C GLU A 9 -0.87 2.18 5.12
N GLU A 10 -1.98 1.45 4.95
CA GLU A 10 -2.03 0.00 5.12
C GLU A 10 -1.01 -0.72 4.21
N ILE A 11 -0.89 -0.31 2.95
CA ILE A 11 0.14 -0.85 2.03
C ILE A 11 1.55 -0.50 2.52
N SER A 12 1.79 0.74 2.91
CA SER A 12 3.09 1.21 3.40
C SER A 12 3.53 0.45 4.67
N GLU A 13 2.62 0.20 5.60
CA GLU A 13 2.84 -0.60 6.81
C GLU A 13 3.12 -2.07 6.47
N ALA A 14 2.39 -2.64 5.52
CA ALA A 14 2.64 -4.00 5.05
C ALA A 14 4.05 -4.15 4.47
N ILE A 15 4.53 -3.19 3.67
CA ILE A 15 5.92 -3.19 3.15
C ILE A 15 6.95 -3.19 4.29
N GLN A 16 6.74 -2.35 5.30
CA GLN A 16 7.64 -2.26 6.47
C GLN A 16 7.66 -3.54 7.32
N SER A 17 6.60 -4.35 7.26
CA SER A 17 6.53 -5.63 7.98
C SER A 17 7.37 -6.74 7.34
N PHE A 18 7.81 -6.58 6.08
CA PHE A 18 8.47 -7.61 5.29
C PHE A 18 7.66 -8.92 5.11
N GLU A 19 6.35 -8.87 5.35
CA GLU A 19 5.45 -10.00 5.14
C GLU A 19 4.78 -9.90 3.76
N GLU A 20 5.26 -10.72 2.81
CA GLU A 20 4.80 -10.71 1.42
C GLU A 20 3.27 -10.87 1.29
N GLU A 21 2.67 -11.80 2.03
CA GLU A 21 1.23 -12.03 1.99
C GLU A 21 0.42 -10.80 2.43
N LYS A 22 0.91 -10.04 3.43
CA LYS A 22 0.25 -8.81 3.87
C LYS A 22 0.26 -7.75 2.78
N VAL A 23 1.39 -7.61 2.09
CA VAL A 23 1.52 -6.67 0.96
C VAL A 23 0.55 -7.05 -0.17
N LEU A 24 0.52 -8.32 -0.54
CA LEU A 24 -0.37 -8.83 -1.60
C LEU A 24 -1.85 -8.60 -1.26
N ASN A 25 -2.25 -8.85 -0.01
CA ASN A 25 -3.63 -8.66 0.44
C ASN A 25 -4.02 -7.18 0.45
N ALA A 26 -3.15 -6.30 0.94
CA ALA A 26 -3.40 -4.85 0.96
C ALA A 26 -3.52 -4.27 -0.47
N VAL A 27 -2.66 -4.71 -1.40
CA VAL A 27 -2.73 -4.29 -2.80
C VAL A 27 -4.00 -4.79 -3.49
N LYS A 28 -4.39 -6.06 -3.29
CA LYS A 28 -5.66 -6.61 -3.83
C LYS A 28 -6.86 -5.84 -3.32
N LYS A 29 -6.87 -5.50 -2.03
CA LYS A 29 -7.92 -4.67 -1.42
C LYS A 29 -8.00 -3.29 -2.10
N ALA A 30 -6.86 -2.61 -2.29
CA ALA A 30 -6.83 -1.32 -2.97
C ALA A 30 -7.37 -1.38 -4.41
N LEU A 31 -6.98 -2.41 -5.17
CA LEU A 31 -7.49 -2.65 -6.52
C LEU A 31 -9.02 -2.89 -6.53
N SER A 32 -9.53 -3.65 -5.56
CA SER A 32 -10.98 -3.92 -5.44
C SER A 32 -11.80 -2.67 -5.11
N LEU A 33 -11.17 -1.66 -4.51
CA LEU A 33 -11.76 -0.35 -4.22
C LEU A 33 -11.63 0.64 -5.40
N GLY A 34 -11.11 0.19 -6.55
CA GLY A 34 -10.95 1.02 -7.74
C GLY A 34 -9.82 2.04 -7.63
N VAL A 35 -8.85 1.81 -6.73
CA VAL A 35 -7.66 2.66 -6.62
C VAL A 35 -6.77 2.42 -7.84
N ASP A 36 -6.30 3.52 -8.45
CA ASP A 36 -5.41 3.45 -9.61
C ASP A 36 -4.09 2.72 -9.25
N PRO A 37 -3.64 1.75 -10.07
CA PRO A 37 -2.40 1.01 -9.82
C PRO A 37 -1.16 1.89 -9.67
N SER A 38 -1.07 2.99 -10.41
CA SER A 38 0.06 3.92 -10.33
C SER A 38 0.10 4.61 -8.97
N GLU A 39 -1.08 4.97 -8.43
CA GLU A 39 -1.18 5.54 -7.09
C GLU A 39 -0.82 4.52 -6.00
N ILE A 40 -1.21 3.25 -6.15
CA ILE A 40 -0.81 2.17 -5.23
C ILE A 40 0.72 2.06 -5.17
N ILE A 41 1.38 2.12 -6.33
CA ILE A 41 2.84 2.04 -6.44
C ILE A 41 3.49 3.27 -5.79
N GLU A 42 3.09 4.49 -6.16
CA GLU A 42 3.76 5.71 -5.68
C GLU A 42 3.48 6.05 -4.22
N LYS A 43 2.21 5.92 -3.79
CA LYS A 43 1.73 6.40 -2.49
C LYS A 43 1.69 5.31 -1.42
N GLY A 44 1.60 4.04 -1.82
CA GLY A 44 1.68 2.89 -0.93
C GLY A 44 3.07 2.27 -0.93
N ILE A 45 3.44 1.59 -2.02
CA ILE A 45 4.65 0.75 -2.08
C ILE A 45 5.92 1.60 -1.95
N ALA A 46 6.11 2.60 -2.81
CA ALA A 46 7.28 3.46 -2.80
C ALA A 46 7.39 4.27 -1.50
N LYS A 47 6.26 4.65 -0.88
CA LYS A 47 6.26 5.26 0.46
C LYS A 47 6.84 4.29 1.50
N GLY A 48 6.37 3.05 1.54
CA GLY A 48 6.88 2.03 2.46
C GLY A 48 8.36 1.72 2.23
N LEU A 49 8.79 1.59 0.97
CA LEU A 49 10.18 1.35 0.61
C LEU A 49 11.11 2.46 1.10
N ARG A 50 10.75 3.74 0.90
CA ARG A 50 11.53 4.89 1.40
C ARG A 50 11.72 4.90 2.92
N ILE A 51 10.82 4.26 3.68
CA ILE A 51 10.93 4.18 5.14
C ILE A 51 11.97 3.12 5.53
N VAL A 52 12.02 2.00 4.79
CA VAL A 52 12.96 0.90 5.08
C VAL A 52 14.36 1.12 4.51
N GLY A 53 14.50 1.88 3.42
CA GLY A 53 15.80 2.22 2.80
C GLY A 53 15.71 2.33 1.28
#